data_AF-A0A484MIZ3-F1
#
_entry.id   AF-A0A484MIZ3-F1
#
_cell.length_a   1.000
_cell.length_b   1.000
_cell.length_c   1.000
_cell.angle_alpha   90.00
_cell.angle_beta   90.00
_cell.angle_gamma   90.00
#
_symmetry.space_group_name_H-M   'P 1'
#
loop_
_entity.id
_entity.type
_entity.pdbx_description
1 polymer ?
#
loop_
_entity_poly.entity_id
_entity_poly.type
_entity_poly.pdbx_seq_one_letter_code
_entity_poly.pdbx_strand_id
1 'polypeptide(L)'
;MHNDLVALSFVEYFRPKFLLIGNARNLVSFDNMKPFQLIISSLLEMGYQVRFGVLQEAVFYGVAQFGTSDYILVLNITKQHPLQ
;
A
#
# COMPACT_ATOMS: atom_id res chain seq x y z
N MET A 1 -6.04 -5.05 -9.96
CA MET A 1 -4.90 -5.59 -10.73
C MET A 1 -4.45 -4.66 -11.86
N HIS A 2 -5.30 -4.16 -12.76
CA HIS A 2 -4.84 -3.20 -13.80
C HIS A 2 -4.52 -1.79 -13.24
N ASN A 3 -5.15 -1.37 -12.15
CA ASN A 3 -4.92 -0.04 -11.54
C ASN A 3 -3.66 0.05 -10.67
N ASP A 4 -3.13 -1.07 -10.19
CA ASP A 4 -2.07 -1.08 -9.17
C ASP A 4 -0.68 -0.81 -9.78
N LEU A 5 -0.45 -1.25 -11.03
CA LEU A 5 0.77 -0.98 -11.78
C LEU A 5 0.88 0.48 -12.23
N VAL A 6 -0.26 1.14 -12.49
CA VAL A 6 -0.33 2.57 -12.82
C VAL A 6 0.04 3.44 -11.60
N ALA A 7 -0.29 2.99 -10.39
CA ALA A 7 0.11 3.69 -9.18
C ALA A 7 1.63 3.66 -8.97
N LEU A 8 2.30 2.53 -9.25
CA LEU A 8 3.76 2.41 -9.11
C LEU A 8 4.51 3.32 -10.10
N SER A 9 4.05 3.43 -11.35
CA SER A 9 4.68 4.34 -12.32
C SER A 9 4.53 5.82 -11.94
N PHE A 10 3.39 6.18 -11.33
CA PHE A 10 3.21 7.52 -10.77
C PHE A 10 4.19 7.80 -9.61
N VAL A 11 4.36 6.84 -8.71
CA VAL A 11 5.29 6.94 -7.58
C VAL A 11 6.74 7.03 -8.05
N GLU A 12 7.10 6.24 -9.06
CA GLU A 12 8.44 6.28 -9.66
C GLU A 12 8.75 7.64 -10.28
N TYR A 13 7.80 8.21 -11.02
CA TYR A 13 7.95 9.49 -11.70
C TYR A 13 7.99 10.67 -10.73
N PHE A 14 6.99 10.79 -9.84
CA PHE A 14 6.87 11.95 -8.96
C PHE A 14 7.73 11.88 -7.70
N ARG A 15 8.22 10.68 -7.34
CA ARG A 15 8.99 10.42 -6.11
C ARG A 15 8.43 11.15 -4.87
N PRO A 16 7.13 10.98 -4.54
CA PRO A 16 6.52 11.68 -3.42
C PRO A 16 7.22 11.34 -2.10
N LYS A 17 7.24 12.30 -1.15
CA LYS A 17 7.83 12.09 0.18
C LYS A 17 7.00 11.13 1.05
N PHE A 18 5.69 11.09 0.83
CA PHE A 18 4.73 10.24 1.51
C PHE A 18 3.74 9.69 0.49
N LEU A 19 3.34 8.43 0.65
CA LEU A 19 2.34 7.75 -0.16
C LEU A 19 1.37 7.02 0.76
N LEU A 20 0.11 6.88 0.35
CA LEU A 20 -0.86 6.02 1.01
C LEU A 20 -1.59 5.20 -0.06
N ILE A 21 -1.59 3.87 0.05
CA ILE A 21 -2.24 2.97 -0.91
C ILE A 21 -3.44 2.29 -0.25
N GLY A 22 -4.65 2.77 -0.53
CA GLY A 22 -5.88 2.08 -0.16
C GLY A 22 -6.17 0.95 -1.14
N ASN A 23 -6.20 -0.31 -0.66
CA ASN A 23 -6.55 -1.46 -1.50
C ASN A 23 -7.33 -2.51 -0.72
N ALA A 24 -7.83 -3.51 -1.44
CA ALA A 24 -8.63 -4.56 -0.89
C ALA A 24 -7.85 -5.50 0.05
N ARG A 25 -8.42 -6.09 1.13
CA ARG A 25 -7.75 -7.14 1.94
C ARG A 25 -7.38 -8.31 1.05
N ASN A 26 -8.21 -8.58 0.05
CA ASN A 26 -7.93 -9.62 -0.93
C ASN A 26 -6.56 -9.44 -1.58
N LEU A 27 -5.99 -8.24 -1.65
CA LEU A 27 -4.62 -8.05 -2.16
C LEU A 27 -3.57 -8.88 -1.41
N VAL A 28 -3.68 -9.00 -0.08
CA VAL A 28 -2.73 -9.75 0.76
C VAL A 28 -3.06 -11.24 0.89
N SER A 29 -4.11 -11.73 0.23
CA SER A 29 -4.48 -13.15 0.22
C SER A 29 -4.69 -13.74 -1.18
N PHE A 30 -4.75 -12.89 -2.21
CA PHE A 30 -4.98 -13.26 -3.59
C PHE A 30 -3.70 -13.74 -4.27
N ASP A 31 -3.83 -14.76 -5.13
CA ASP A 31 -2.75 -15.35 -5.94
C ASP A 31 -1.43 -15.48 -5.15
N ASN A 32 -1.52 -16.13 -3.98
CA ASN A 32 -0.39 -16.36 -3.08
C ASN A 32 0.41 -15.10 -2.76
N MET A 33 -0.27 -13.95 -2.63
CA MET A 33 0.31 -12.65 -2.33
C MET A 33 1.24 -12.10 -3.42
N LYS A 34 1.32 -12.70 -4.62
CA LYS A 34 2.25 -12.24 -5.66
C LYS A 34 2.09 -10.76 -6.03
N PRO A 35 0.87 -10.23 -6.26
CA PRO A 35 0.71 -8.81 -6.59
C PRO A 35 1.14 -7.92 -5.42
N PHE A 36 0.85 -8.34 -4.19
CA PHE A 36 1.26 -7.63 -2.99
C PHE A 36 2.78 -7.58 -2.85
N GLN A 37 3.45 -8.73 -3.00
CA GLN A 37 4.90 -8.83 -2.94
C GLN A 37 5.57 -7.97 -4.00
N LEU A 38 5.03 -7.93 -5.23
CA LEU A 38 5.54 -7.08 -6.31
C LEU A 38 5.46 -5.58 -5.96
N ILE A 39 4.32 -5.13 -5.42
CA ILE A 39 4.16 -3.73 -5.00
C ILE A 39 5.19 -3.37 -3.92
N ILE A 40 5.36 -4.24 -2.92
CA ILE A 40 6.32 -4.00 -1.83
C ILE A 40 7.76 -4.02 -2.35
N SER A 41 8.14 -4.99 -3.19
CA SER A 41 9.50 -5.08 -3.74
C SER A 41 9.84 -3.87 -4.59
N SER A 42 8.95 -3.42 -5.47
CA SER A 42 9.16 -2.23 -6.30
C SER A 42 9.34 -0.97 -5.46
N LEU A 43 8.57 -0.80 -4.38
CA LEU A 43 8.74 0.36 -3.48
C LEU A 43 10.07 0.31 -2.73
N LEU A 44 10.47 -0.87 -2.23
CA LEU A 44 11.77 -1.05 -1.58
C LEU A 44 12.93 -0.75 -2.54
N GLU A 45 12.85 -1.24 -3.79
CA GLU A 45 13.83 -0.95 -4.85
C GLU A 45 13.91 0.55 -5.17
N MET A 46 12.79 1.27 -5.09
CA MET A 46 12.76 2.72 -5.24
C MET A 46 13.39 3.49 -4.04
N GLY A 47 13.83 2.81 -2.98
CA GLY A 47 14.46 3.42 -1.80
C GLY A 47 13.47 3.92 -0.77
N TYR A 48 12.25 3.39 -0.80
CA TYR A 48 11.21 3.70 0.15
C TYR A 48 11.22 2.73 1.33
N GLN A 49 11.07 3.25 2.54
CA GLN A 49 10.71 2.42 3.69
C GLN A 49 9.24 2.05 3.56
N VAL A 50 8.88 0.82 3.91
CA VAL A 50 7.51 0.34 3.73
C VAL A 50 7.05 -0.34 5.01
N ARG A 51 5.89 0.07 5.53
CA ARG A 51 5.16 -0.63 6.60
C ARG A 51 3.78 -0.97 6.10
N PHE A 52 3.14 -2.04 6.54
CA PHE A 52 1.76 -2.30 6.16
C PHE A 52 0.96 -2.87 7.33
N GLY A 53 -0.36 -2.75 7.24
CA GLY A 53 -1.29 -3.35 8.19
C GLY A 53 -2.67 -3.42 7.56
N VAL A 54 -3.40 -4.49 7.88
CA VAL A 54 -4.78 -4.69 7.44
C VAL A 54 -5.70 -4.12 8.51
N LEU A 55 -6.50 -3.12 8.16
CA LEU A 55 -7.45 -2.48 9.07
C LEU A 55 -8.88 -2.90 8.73
N GLN A 56 -9.76 -2.84 9.74
CA GLN A 56 -11.21 -2.90 9.55
C GLN A 56 -11.75 -1.49 9.38
N GLU A 57 -12.43 -1.25 8.26
CA GLU A 57 -12.94 0.08 7.88
C GLU A 57 -13.85 0.68 8.97
N ALA A 58 -14.70 -0.15 9.58
CA ALA A 58 -15.60 0.25 10.66
C ALA A 58 -14.87 0.80 11.90
N VAL A 59 -13.64 0.34 12.17
CA VAL A 59 -12.85 0.75 13.34
C VAL A 59 -12.10 2.05 13.10
N PHE A 60 -11.72 2.34 11.85
CA PHE A 60 -10.87 3.50 11.54
C PHE A 60 -11.66 4.81 11.39
N TYR A 61 -12.89 4.76 10.87
CA TYR A 61 -13.71 5.96 10.65
C TYR A 61 -14.80 6.18 11.71
N GLY A 62 -14.92 5.28 12.70
CA GLY A 62 -15.98 5.36 13.71
C GLY A 62 -17.40 5.21 13.14
N VAL A 63 -17.52 4.64 11.94
CA VAL A 63 -18.80 4.44 11.24
C VAL A 63 -19.18 2.97 11.32
N ALA A 64 -20.36 2.69 11.86
CA ALA A 64 -20.94 1.35 11.78
C ALA A 64 -21.38 1.06 10.33
N GLN A 65 -20.60 0.26 9.62
CA GLN A 65 -20.95 -0.25 8.28
C GLN A 65 -21.24 -1.75 8.35
N PHE A 66 -22.34 -2.20 7.74
CA PHE A 66 -22.64 -3.62 7.54
C PHE A 66 -22.02 -4.10 6.23
N GLY A 67 -20.98 -4.91 6.32
CA GLY A 67 -20.29 -5.52 5.17
C GLY A 67 -18.82 -5.75 5.49
N THR A 68 -18.28 -6.92 5.14
CA THR A 68 -16.85 -7.29 5.30
C THR A 68 -15.97 -6.57 4.27
N SER A 69 -16.07 -5.25 4.18
CA SER A 69 -15.12 -4.45 3.41
C SER A 69 -13.91 -4.18 4.29
N ASP A 70 -13.19 -5.25 4.60
CA ASP A 70 -11.94 -5.18 5.34
C ASP A 70 -10.87 -4.56 4.45
N TYR A 71 -10.71 -3.24 4.43
CA TYR A 71 -9.68 -2.60 3.62
C TYR A 71 -8.76 -1.76 4.48
N ILE A 72 -7.47 -1.88 4.18
CA ILE A 72 -6.48 -0.81 4.05
C ILE A 72 -5.08 -1.47 4.02
N LEU A 73 -4.18 -0.98 3.17
CA LEU A 73 -2.74 -1.25 3.23
C LEU A 73 -2.02 0.08 3.51
N VAL A 74 -1.90 0.50 4.78
CA VAL A 74 -1.21 1.76 5.08
C VAL A 74 0.30 1.60 4.88
N LEU A 75 0.78 1.89 3.67
CA LEU A 75 2.21 2.06 3.40
C LEU A 75 2.67 3.42 3.89
N ASN A 76 3.13 3.54 5.15
CA ASN A 76 3.89 4.73 5.53
C ASN A 76 5.24 4.65 4.85
N ILE A 77 5.33 5.41 3.77
CA ILE A 77 6.50 5.46 2.94
C ILE A 77 7.31 6.72 3.27
N THR A 78 8.50 6.54 3.83
CA THR A 78 9.50 7.61 3.97
C THR A 78 10.67 7.33 3.05
N LYS A 79 11.08 8.33 2.27
CA LYS A 79 12.32 8.24 1.49
C LYS A 79 13.48 8.18 2.48
N GLN A 80 14.34 7.17 2.40
CA GLN A 80 15.59 7.21 3.15
C GLN A 80 16.38 8.43 2.68
N HIS A 81 16.63 9.37 3.60
CA HIS A 81 17.62 10.40 3.35
C HIS A 81 18.97 9.67 3.31
N PRO A 82 19.78 9.79 2.25
CA PRO A 82 21.11 9.22 2.27
C PRO A 82 21.84 9.82 3.48
N LEU A 83 22.32 8.94 4.36
CA LEU A 83 23.17 9.32 5.47
C LEU A 83 24.39 10.04 4.87
N GLN A 84 24.52 11.33 5.20
CA GLN A 84 25.76 12.08 4.96
C GLN A 84 26.80 11.65 5.99
#